data_AF-A0A7K1IWB6-F1
#
_entry.id   AF-A0A7K1IWB6-F1
#
_cell.length_a   1.000
_cell.length_b   1.000
_cell.length_c   1.000
_cell.angle_alpha   90.00
_cell.angle_beta   90.00
_cell.angle_gamma   90.00
#
_symmetry.space_group_name_H-M   'P 1'
#
loop_
_entity.id
_entity.type
_entity.pdbx_description
1 polymer ?
#
loop_
_entity_poly.entity_id
_entity_poly.type
_entity_poly.pdbx_seq_one_letter_code
_entity_poly.pdbx_strand_id
1 'polypeptide(L)'
;MATPPILTPEQRSAALAKAAEARTARAAIKVELKQGTLTVAAALESADPNVGKLKVIAMLESLPGLGKVKARKIMEEVGIADNRKIQGLGTQQKKTLLEHLAK
;
A
#
# COMPACT_ATOMS: atom_id res chain seq x y z
N MET A 1 15.22 20.44 21.35
CA MET A 1 14.22 19.65 20.61
C MET A 1 13.19 20.63 20.06
N ALA A 2 12.90 20.60 18.76
CA ALA A 2 11.93 21.52 18.16
C ALA A 2 10.51 21.11 18.58
N THR A 3 9.80 21.98 19.28
CA THR A 3 8.38 21.81 19.57
C THR A 3 7.57 21.86 18.28
N PRO A 4 6.64 20.91 18.03
CA PRO A 4 5.83 20.92 16.83
C PRO A 4 4.92 22.16 16.80
N PRO A 5 4.67 22.75 15.62
CA PRO A 5 3.83 23.93 15.49
C PRO A 5 2.41 23.65 15.98
N ILE A 6 1.85 24.58 16.75
CA ILE A 6 0.49 24.51 17.28
C ILE A 6 -0.47 24.86 16.13
N LEU A 7 -1.19 23.86 15.62
CA LEU A 7 -2.15 24.05 14.54
C LEU A 7 -3.41 24.75 15.04
N THR A 8 -3.89 25.74 14.27
CA THR A 8 -5.19 26.37 14.52
C THR A 8 -6.32 25.34 14.37
N PRO A 9 -7.50 25.56 14.96
CA PRO A 9 -8.66 24.66 14.79
C PRO A 9 -9.01 24.42 13.30
N GLU A 10 -8.93 25.46 12.47
CA GLU A 10 -9.17 25.38 11.03
C GLU A 10 -8.11 24.57 10.28
N GLN A 11 -6.84 24.74 10.63
CA GLN A 11 -5.76 23.92 10.05
C GLN A 11 -5.90 22.44 10.44
N ARG A 12 -6.37 22.17 11.67
CA ARG A 12 -6.68 20.80 12.11
C ARG A 12 -7.83 20.20 11.32
N SER A 13 -8.94 20.92 11.13
CA SER A 13 -10.09 20.40 10.37
C SER A 13 -9.71 20.12 8.91
N ALA A 14 -8.96 21.02 8.27
CA ALA A 14 -8.45 20.83 6.91
C ALA A 14 -7.50 19.62 6.81
N ALA A 15 -6.60 19.45 7.78
CA ALA A 15 -5.69 18.29 7.82
C ALA A 15 -6.45 16.97 8.01
N LEU A 16 -7.51 16.96 8.83
CA LEU A 16 -8.36 15.80 9.03
C LEU A 16 -9.14 15.43 7.77
N ALA A 17 -9.71 16.41 7.07
CA ALA A 17 -10.41 16.21 5.81
C ALA A 17 -9.47 15.59 4.75
N LYS A 18 -8.28 16.18 4.56
CA LYS A 18 -7.27 15.64 3.64
C LYS A 18 -6.83 14.22 4.01
N ALA A 19 -6.73 13.93 5.31
CA ALA A 19 -6.40 12.59 5.78
C ALA A 19 -7.56 11.59 5.55
N ALA A 20 -8.81 12.04 5.60
CA ALA A 20 -9.98 11.22 5.27
C ALA A 20 -9.97 10.87 3.78
N GLU A 21 -9.79 11.87 2.90
CA GLU A 21 -9.66 11.67 1.44
C GLU A 21 -8.54 10.69 1.09
N ALA A 22 -7.38 10.80 1.73
CA ALA A 22 -6.29 9.85 1.49
C ALA A 22 -6.64 8.42 1.95
N ARG A 23 -7.46 8.25 2.99
CA ARG A 23 -7.93 6.93 3.43
C ARG A 23 -8.98 6.36 2.48
N THR A 24 -9.90 7.18 1.99
CA THR A 24 -10.91 6.74 1.01
C THR A 24 -10.27 6.34 -0.32
N ALA A 25 -9.31 7.13 -0.82
CA ALA A 25 -8.55 6.79 -2.02
C ALA A 25 -7.81 5.45 -1.89
N ARG A 26 -7.15 5.21 -0.74
CA ARG A 26 -6.49 3.90 -0.49
C ARG A 26 -7.49 2.75 -0.35
N ALA A 27 -8.68 2.99 0.16
CA ALA A 27 -9.72 1.97 0.21
C ALA A 27 -10.21 1.61 -1.20
N ALA A 28 -10.40 2.61 -2.09
CA ALA A 28 -10.77 2.40 -3.48
C ALA A 28 -9.74 1.53 -4.22
N ILE A 29 -8.43 1.83 -4.06
CA ILE A 29 -7.35 1.01 -4.65
C ILE A 29 -7.44 -0.46 -4.23
N LYS A 30 -7.79 -0.74 -2.96
CA LYS A 30 -7.97 -2.13 -2.50
C LYS A 30 -9.17 -2.81 -3.15
N VAL A 31 -10.25 -2.07 -3.39
CA VAL A 31 -11.43 -2.58 -4.09
C VAL A 31 -11.08 -2.91 -5.55
N GLU A 32 -10.32 -2.03 -6.22
CA GLU A 32 -9.85 -2.25 -7.59
C GLU A 32 -8.94 -3.48 -7.69
N LEU A 33 -8.01 -3.65 -6.74
CA LEU A 33 -7.16 -4.85 -6.65
C LEU A 33 -7.98 -6.13 -6.42
N LYS A 34 -9.04 -6.05 -5.62
CA LYS A 34 -9.94 -7.17 -5.37
C LYS A 34 -10.78 -7.54 -6.60
N GLN A 35 -11.21 -6.53 -7.35
CA GLN A 35 -11.98 -6.71 -8.59
C GLN A 35 -11.11 -7.13 -9.77
N GLY A 36 -9.79 -6.96 -9.68
CA GLY A 36 -8.85 -7.23 -10.76
C GLY A 36 -8.79 -6.13 -11.83
N THR A 37 -9.42 -4.97 -11.59
CA THR A 37 -9.33 -3.81 -12.48
C THR A 37 -7.95 -3.17 -12.41
N LEU A 38 -7.31 -3.22 -11.24
CA LEU A 38 -5.92 -2.85 -11.04
C LEU A 38 -5.07 -4.11 -10.85
N THR A 39 -4.04 -4.28 -11.66
CA THR A 39 -3.08 -5.38 -11.50
C THR A 39 -2.00 -5.03 -10.50
N VAL A 40 -1.37 -6.06 -9.90
CA VAL A 40 -0.25 -5.85 -8.97
C VAL A 40 0.93 -5.16 -9.66
N ALA A 41 1.24 -5.53 -10.91
CA ALA A 41 2.29 -4.87 -11.69
C ALA A 41 2.01 -3.37 -11.84
N ALA A 42 0.78 -3.01 -12.26
CA ALA A 42 0.38 -1.61 -12.38
C ALA A 42 0.43 -0.87 -11.03
N ALA A 43 0.05 -1.52 -9.93
CA ALA A 43 0.14 -0.93 -8.59
C ALA A 43 1.60 -0.71 -8.14
N LEU A 44 2.53 -1.61 -8.49
CA LEU A 44 3.96 -1.47 -8.16
C LEU A 44 4.67 -0.39 -8.97
N GLU A 45 4.18 -0.09 -10.18
CA GLU A 45 4.70 0.93 -11.08
C GLU A 45 3.98 2.28 -10.99
N SER A 46 2.82 2.31 -10.32
CA SER A 46 2.01 3.52 -10.17
C SER A 46 2.79 4.66 -9.51
N ALA A 47 2.68 5.85 -10.11
CA ALA A 47 3.20 7.09 -9.56
C ALA A 47 2.25 7.74 -8.52
N ASP A 48 1.06 7.15 -8.27
CA ASP A 48 0.12 7.69 -7.30
C ASP A 48 0.69 7.59 -5.87
N PRO A 49 0.85 8.73 -5.15
CA PRO A 49 1.29 8.74 -3.77
C PRO A 49 0.43 7.90 -2.83
N ASN A 50 -0.86 7.70 -3.13
CA ASN A 50 -1.76 6.88 -2.31
C ASN A 50 -1.42 5.40 -2.43
N VAL A 51 -1.16 4.92 -3.64
CA VAL A 51 -0.67 3.55 -3.89
C VAL A 51 0.69 3.38 -3.22
N GLY A 52 1.64 4.28 -3.48
CA GLY A 52 3.00 4.21 -2.94
C GLY A 52 3.06 4.13 -1.41
N LYS A 53 2.15 4.85 -0.71
CA LYS A 53 2.09 4.88 0.77
C LYS A 53 1.37 3.67 1.39
N LEU A 54 0.70 2.84 0.59
CA LEU A 54 0.04 1.62 1.04
C LEU A 54 1.08 0.59 1.52
N LYS A 55 0.73 -0.19 2.56
CA LYS A 55 1.56 -1.32 2.99
C LYS A 55 1.46 -2.47 1.99
N VAL A 56 2.56 -3.15 1.73
CA VAL A 56 2.61 -4.29 0.80
C VAL A 56 1.69 -5.41 1.27
N ILE A 57 1.70 -5.74 2.56
CA ILE A 57 0.80 -6.74 3.14
C ILE A 57 -0.68 -6.43 2.88
N ALA A 58 -1.08 -5.17 2.97
CA ALA A 58 -2.47 -4.76 2.76
C ALA A 58 -2.88 -4.83 1.29
N MET A 59 -1.93 -4.63 0.36
CA MET A 59 -2.14 -4.85 -1.07
C MET A 59 -2.36 -6.34 -1.35
N LEU A 60 -1.49 -7.20 -0.83
CA LEU A 60 -1.57 -8.65 -1.00
C LEU A 60 -2.85 -9.24 -0.41
N GLU A 61 -3.26 -8.80 0.79
CA GLU A 61 -4.53 -9.20 1.42
C GLU A 61 -5.77 -8.73 0.66
N SER A 62 -5.64 -7.77 -0.25
CA SER A 62 -6.77 -7.29 -1.07
C SER A 62 -6.96 -8.12 -2.34
N LEU A 63 -5.98 -8.96 -2.70
CA LEU A 63 -6.06 -9.81 -3.88
C LEU A 63 -6.98 -11.01 -3.65
N PRO A 64 -7.73 -11.45 -4.68
CA PRO A 64 -8.59 -12.62 -4.56
C PRO A 64 -7.74 -13.87 -4.23
N GLY A 65 -8.15 -14.61 -3.20
CA GLY A 65 -7.48 -15.86 -2.79
C GLY A 65 -6.27 -15.70 -1.86
N LEU A 66 -5.84 -14.47 -1.56
CA LEU A 66 -4.75 -14.18 -0.62
C LEU A 66 -5.29 -13.63 0.70
N GLY A 67 -5.35 -14.48 1.72
CA GLY A 67 -5.64 -14.06 3.10
C GLY A 67 -4.36 -13.65 3.86
N LYS A 68 -4.54 -13.20 5.11
CA LYS A 68 -3.45 -12.75 6.01
C LYS A 68 -2.27 -13.72 6.09
N VAL A 69 -2.55 -15.02 6.19
CA VAL A 69 -1.53 -16.07 6.34
C VAL A 69 -0.70 -16.21 5.04
N LYS A 70 -1.37 -16.33 3.89
CA LYS A 70 -0.68 -16.44 2.59
C LYS A 70 0.10 -15.18 2.25
N ALA A 71 -0.46 -14.00 2.53
CA ALA A 71 0.20 -12.72 2.29
C ALA A 71 1.53 -12.61 3.07
N ARG A 72 1.53 -12.96 4.37
CA ARG A 72 2.78 -12.97 5.17
C ARG A 72 3.79 -13.98 4.65
N LYS A 73 3.34 -15.20 4.32
CA LYS A 73 4.22 -16.24 3.78
C LYS A 73 4.93 -15.78 2.49
N ILE A 74 4.19 -15.17 1.56
CA ILE A 74 4.75 -14.59 0.33
C ILE A 74 5.77 -13.50 0.67
N MET A 75 5.47 -12.62 1.63
CA MET A 75 6.40 -11.58 2.04
C MET A 75 7.69 -12.14 2.64
N GLU A 76 7.61 -13.17 3.48
CA GLU A 76 8.78 -13.87 4.03
C GLU A 76 9.62 -14.52 2.95
N GLU A 77 8.99 -15.24 2.01
CA GLU A 77 9.67 -15.91 0.89
C GLU A 77 10.36 -14.92 -0.06
N VAL A 78 9.79 -13.74 -0.27
CA VAL A 78 10.39 -12.66 -1.08
C VAL A 78 11.42 -11.82 -0.27
N GLY A 79 11.44 -11.94 1.06
CA GLY A 79 12.31 -11.13 1.92
C GLY A 79 11.84 -9.67 2.08
N ILE A 80 10.53 -9.46 2.21
CA ILE A 80 9.91 -8.15 2.44
C ILE A 80 9.47 -8.03 3.90
N ALA A 81 9.95 -7.01 4.60
CA ALA A 81 9.51 -6.73 5.98
C ALA A 81 8.03 -6.31 6.07
N ASP A 82 7.35 -6.69 7.16
CA ASP A 82 5.92 -6.45 7.40
C ASP A 82 5.50 -4.97 7.40
N ASN A 83 6.42 -4.07 7.78
CA ASN A 83 6.16 -2.63 7.82
C ASN A 83 6.35 -1.95 6.46
N ARG A 84 6.77 -2.70 5.43
CA ARG A 84 7.16 -2.14 4.14
C ARG A 84 5.94 -1.62 3.36
N LYS A 85 6.22 -0.62 2.53
CA LYS A 85 5.25 0.12 1.70
C LYS A 85 5.68 -0.02 0.24
N ILE A 86 4.73 0.07 -0.68
CA ILE A 86 4.96 -0.12 -2.11
C ILE A 86 6.10 0.76 -2.64
N GLN A 87 6.12 2.05 -2.27
CA GLN A 87 7.08 3.04 -2.77
C GLN A 87 8.55 2.79 -2.41
N GLY A 88 8.88 1.79 -1.61
CA GLY A 88 10.29 1.45 -1.40
C GLY A 88 10.52 -0.04 -1.27
N LEU A 89 9.72 -0.81 -2.00
CA LEU A 89 10.23 -2.06 -2.53
C LEU A 89 11.35 -1.73 -3.53
N GLY A 90 12.48 -2.40 -3.38
CA GLY A 90 13.55 -2.35 -4.37
C GLY A 90 13.16 -3.06 -5.66
N THR A 91 13.85 -2.77 -6.76
CA THR A 91 13.55 -3.35 -8.09
C THR A 91 13.53 -4.88 -8.07
N GLN A 92 14.48 -5.51 -7.35
CA GLN A 92 14.53 -6.97 -7.22
C GLN A 92 13.34 -7.52 -6.43
N GLN A 93 12.96 -6.87 -5.31
CA GLN A 93 11.79 -7.29 -4.54
C GLN A 93 10.50 -7.18 -5.35
N LYS A 94 10.36 -6.13 -6.18
CA LYS A 94 9.21 -6.02 -7.10
C LYS A 94 9.17 -7.15 -8.11
N LYS A 95 10.32 -7.46 -8.73
CA LYS A 95 10.45 -8.57 -9.70
C LYS A 95 10.09 -9.92 -9.08
N THR A 96 10.73 -10.27 -7.96
CA THR A 96 10.51 -11.55 -7.27
C THR A 96 9.07 -11.68 -6.78
N LEU A 97 8.45 -10.58 -6.32
CA LEU A 97 7.04 -10.58 -5.93
C LEU A 97 6.12 -10.89 -7.13
N LEU A 98 6.37 -10.28 -8.29
CA LEU A 98 5.59 -10.53 -9.50
C LEU A 98 5.78 -11.95 -10.01
N GLU A 99 7.01 -12.46 -10.01
CA GLU A 99 7.31 -13.86 -10.38
C GLU A 99 6.62 -14.86 -9.46
N HIS A 100 6.51 -14.55 -8.16
CA HIS A 100 5.83 -15.43 -7.21
C HIS A 100 4.30 -15.40 -7.39
N LEU A 101 3.72 -14.25 -7.69
CA LEU A 101 2.28 -14.11 -7.93
C LEU A 101 1.82 -14.62 -9.30
N ALA A 102 2.74 -14.81 -10.26
CA ALA A 102 2.45 -15.36 -11.58
C ALA A 102 2.50 -16.89 -11.63
N LYS A 103 2.91 -17.56 -10.54
CA LYS A 103 2.87 -19.02 -10.37
C LYS A 103 1.50 -19.49 -9.91
#